data_AF-A0A8C2IP02-F1
#
_entry.id   AF-A0A8C2IP02-F1
#
_cell.length_a   1.000
_cell.length_b   1.000
_cell.length_c   1.000
_cell.angle_alpha   90.00
_cell.angle_beta   90.00
_cell.angle_gamma   90.00
#
_symmetry.space_group_name_H-M   'P 1'
#
loop_
_entity.id
_entity.type
_entity.pdbx_description
1 polymer ?
#
loop_
_entity_poly.entity_id
_entity_poly.type
_entity_poly.pdbx_seq_one_letter_code
_entity_poly.pdbx_strand_id
1 'polypeptide(L)'
;MTTASAPRDRYNAVWIIFFILGLGTLLPWNFFMTATMYFTNRLKDPQTNAEYNQTENVTVAKDDPRRNVLESKFNNVMTLCAMVPLLIFTCLNSFIHQRIPQKLRIPGSLSVILVVFLITAVLVKVEMEPLPFFAFTMIKIICINSFGAILQGSLFGLAGMLPASYTTPIMSGQGLAGTFAAFSMICALASGSELQASAFGYFITACVVILLAIVSYFALPKMV
;
A
#
# COMPACT_ATOMS: atom_id res chain seq x y z
N MET A 1 34.04 2.68 -35.24
CA MET A 1 33.13 2.82 -34.08
C MET A 1 31.83 2.13 -34.44
N THR A 2 31.62 0.91 -33.95
CA THR A 2 30.39 0.14 -34.18
C THR A 2 29.29 0.72 -33.30
N THR A 3 28.28 1.33 -33.92
CA THR A 3 27.03 1.69 -33.27
C THR A 3 26.31 0.38 -32.90
N ALA A 4 26.52 -0.11 -31.68
CA ALA A 4 25.67 -1.14 -31.12
C ALA A 4 24.24 -0.60 -31.12
N SER A 5 23.44 -1.06 -32.09
CA SER A 5 22.02 -0.74 -32.18
C SER A 5 21.36 -1.14 -30.88
N ALA A 6 20.84 -0.16 -30.14
CA ALA A 6 20.09 -0.41 -28.92
C ALA A 6 19.00 -1.46 -29.22
N PRO A 7 18.82 -2.48 -28.36
CA PRO A 7 17.83 -3.52 -28.58
C PRO A 7 16.46 -2.87 -28.76
N ARG A 8 15.82 -3.19 -29.90
CA ARG A 8 14.56 -2.59 -30.33
C ARG A 8 13.44 -3.23 -29.49
N ASP A 9 12.86 -2.48 -28.54
CA ASP A 9 11.70 -2.91 -27.76
C ASP A 9 10.54 -3.23 -28.72
N ARG A 10 10.32 -4.52 -28.99
CA ARG A 10 9.23 -4.94 -29.88
C ARG A 10 7.92 -4.74 -29.12
N TYR A 11 7.04 -3.90 -29.67
CA TYR A 11 5.69 -3.59 -29.15
C TYR A 11 5.64 -2.76 -27.86
N ASN A 12 6.68 -2.02 -27.48
CA ASN A 12 6.75 -1.27 -26.21
C ASN A 12 6.45 -2.15 -24.98
N ALA A 13 6.78 -3.44 -25.05
CA ALA A 13 6.39 -4.40 -24.04
C ALA A 13 7.16 -4.17 -22.73
N VAL A 14 8.44 -3.79 -22.84
CA VAL A 14 9.27 -3.43 -21.69
C VAL A 14 8.72 -2.17 -21.03
N TRP A 15 8.32 -1.17 -21.82
CA TRP A 15 7.65 0.05 -21.32
C TRP A 15 6.39 -0.27 -20.50
N ILE A 16 5.51 -1.15 -21.01
CA ILE A 16 4.28 -1.57 -20.32
C ILE A 16 4.61 -2.32 -19.02
N ILE A 17 5.63 -3.18 -19.00
CA ILE A 17 6.04 -3.88 -17.78
C ILE A 17 6.50 -2.89 -16.71
N PHE A 18 7.35 -1.91 -17.05
CA PHE A 18 7.78 -0.88 -16.11
C PHE A 18 6.62 -0.02 -15.62
N PHE A 19 5.63 0.25 -16.48
CA PHE A 19 4.40 0.92 -16.11
C PHE A 19 3.58 0.13 -15.08
N ILE A 20 3.32 -1.16 -15.33
CA ILE A 20 2.60 -2.04 -14.41
C ILE A 20 3.35 -2.18 -13.09
N LEU A 21 4.68 -2.28 -13.12
CA LEU A 21 5.51 -2.32 -11.92
C LEU A 21 5.38 -1.03 -11.11
N GLY A 22 5.39 0.14 -11.77
CA GLY A 22 5.12 1.44 -11.14
C GLY A 22 3.75 1.48 -10.47
N LEU A 23 2.71 1.02 -11.18
CA LEU A 23 1.35 0.90 -10.65
C LEU A 23 1.32 0.02 -9.39
N GLY A 24 1.94 -1.17 -9.43
CA GLY A 24 2.02 -2.11 -8.31
C GLY A 24 2.80 -1.60 -7.10
N THR A 25 3.67 -0.60 -7.25
CA THR A 25 4.41 -0.03 -6.11
C THR A 25 3.55 0.87 -5.22
N LEU A 26 2.67 1.70 -5.80
CA LEU A 26 1.94 2.71 -5.05
C LEU A 26 0.45 2.44 -4.92
N LEU A 27 -0.17 1.70 -5.84
CA LEU A 27 -1.61 1.44 -5.79
C LEU A 27 -2.05 0.75 -4.49
N PRO A 28 -1.33 -0.26 -3.97
CA PRO A 28 -1.67 -0.87 -2.69
C PRO A 28 -1.65 0.15 -1.54
N TRP A 29 -0.58 0.96 -1.45
CA TRP A 29 -0.45 1.98 -0.42
C TRP A 29 -1.52 3.07 -0.53
N ASN A 30 -1.82 3.53 -1.75
CA ASN A 30 -2.85 4.52 -1.99
C ASN A 30 -4.23 4.01 -1.55
N PHE A 31 -4.56 2.76 -1.88
CA PHE A 31 -5.79 2.13 -1.39
C PHE A 31 -5.83 1.93 0.11
N PHE A 32 -4.70 1.63 0.73
CA PHE A 32 -4.61 1.60 2.18
C PHE A 32 -4.91 2.97 2.81
N MET A 33 -4.35 4.05 2.25
CA MET A 33 -4.64 5.42 2.68
C MET A 33 -6.10 5.80 2.45
N THR A 34 -6.69 5.42 1.32
CA THR A 34 -8.12 5.64 1.04
C THR A 34 -9.02 4.90 2.04
N ALA A 35 -8.60 3.72 2.50
CA ALA A 35 -9.32 2.94 3.52
C ALA A 35 -9.17 3.49 4.95
N THR A 36 -8.50 4.63 5.17
CA THR A 36 -8.34 5.25 6.51
C THR A 36 -9.67 5.43 7.23
N MET A 37 -10.71 5.88 6.54
CA MET A 37 -12.06 6.03 7.13
C MET A 37 -12.63 4.71 7.64
N TYR A 38 -12.33 3.60 6.96
CA TYR A 38 -12.71 2.27 7.43
C TYR A 38 -11.96 1.91 8.73
N PHE A 39 -10.65 2.15 8.78
CA PHE A 39 -9.85 1.84 9.97
C PHE A 39 -10.25 2.68 11.17
N THR A 40 -10.43 4.00 11.00
CA THR A 40 -10.86 4.88 12.10
C THR A 40 -12.25 4.52 12.59
N ASN A 41 -13.19 4.22 11.69
CA ASN A 41 -14.54 3.79 12.07
C ASN A 41 -14.54 2.44 12.82
N ARG A 42 -13.69 1.50 12.42
CA ARG A 42 -13.57 0.19 13.10
C ARG A 42 -12.89 0.27 14.47
N LEU A 43 -12.10 1.32 14.71
CA LEU A 43 -11.51 1.61 16.01
C LEU A 43 -12.50 2.33 16.95
N LYS A 44 -13.67 2.77 16.46
CA LYS A 44 -14.75 3.27 17.31
C LYS A 44 -15.33 2.11 18.08
N ASP A 45 -15.39 2.31 19.38
CA ASP A 45 -15.72 1.28 20.34
C ASP A 45 -17.28 1.25 20.50
N PRO A 46 -17.95 0.08 20.55
CA PRO A 46 -19.39 -0.12 20.27
C PRO A 46 -20.46 0.63 21.10
N GLN A 47 -20.11 1.50 22.05
CA GLN A 47 -21.09 2.20 22.90
C GLN A 47 -21.44 3.62 22.46
N THR A 48 -20.96 4.09 21.30
CA THR A 48 -21.45 5.35 20.73
C THR A 48 -22.76 5.18 19.92
N ASN A 49 -23.44 4.05 20.08
CA ASN A 49 -24.85 3.87 19.71
C ASN A 49 -25.77 3.93 20.95
N ALA A 50 -25.34 4.60 22.03
CA ALA A 50 -26.29 5.04 23.03
C ALA A 50 -27.17 6.12 22.39
N GLU A 51 -28.42 5.75 22.16
CA GLU A 51 -29.54 6.64 21.86
C GLU A 51 -29.38 7.99 22.54
N TYR A 52 -29.63 9.04 21.77
CA TYR A 52 -29.84 10.39 22.26
C TYR A 52 -31.17 10.45 23.02
N ASN A 53 -31.27 9.74 24.15
CA ASN A 53 -32.37 9.86 25.09
C ASN A 53 -31.85 10.69 26.26
N GLN A 54 -32.10 12.00 26.18
CA GLN A 54 -32.00 12.91 27.30
C GLN A 54 -32.84 12.39 28.48
N THR A 55 -32.23 11.77 29.49
CA THR A 55 -32.73 11.85 30.87
C THR A 55 -31.72 11.29 31.89
N GLU A 56 -31.64 11.99 33.02
CA GLU A 56 -31.13 11.59 34.34
C GLU A 56 -29.69 11.93 34.77
N ASN A 57 -29.65 12.76 35.83
CA ASN A 57 -28.56 13.01 36.76
C ASN A 57 -28.00 11.70 37.34
N VAL A 58 -26.75 11.36 37.03
CA VAL A 58 -25.89 10.59 37.95
C VAL A 58 -24.43 11.03 37.79
N THR A 59 -23.84 11.55 38.86
CA THR A 59 -22.39 11.71 39.01
C THR A 59 -21.74 10.35 39.28
N VAL A 60 -21.08 9.78 38.27
CA VAL A 60 -20.09 8.70 38.45
C VAL A 60 -18.81 9.07 37.71
N ALA A 61 -17.77 9.33 38.48
CA ALA A 61 -16.40 9.33 38.00
C ALA A 61 -16.04 7.95 37.45
N LYS A 62 -15.95 7.82 36.12
CA LYS A 62 -15.11 6.86 35.43
C LYS A 62 -14.53 7.56 34.21
N ASP A 63 -13.34 8.10 34.40
CA ASP A 63 -12.36 8.24 33.34
C ASP A 63 -12.31 6.94 32.53
N ASP A 64 -12.83 6.96 31.30
CA ASP A 64 -12.18 6.24 30.23
C ASP A 64 -12.03 7.13 28.97
N PRO A 65 -11.04 8.04 28.98
CA PRO A 65 -10.73 8.90 27.83
C PRO A 65 -10.14 8.15 26.62
N ARG A 66 -10.07 6.80 26.66
CA ARG A 66 -9.40 6.00 25.61
C ARG A 66 -10.11 6.02 24.26
N ARG A 67 -11.42 6.29 24.23
CA ARG A 67 -12.27 6.20 23.02
C ARG A 67 -12.00 7.27 21.95
N ASN A 68 -11.44 8.43 22.31
CA ASN A 68 -11.17 9.53 21.36
C ASN A 68 -9.70 9.61 20.93
N VAL A 69 -8.80 8.99 21.70
CA VAL A 69 -7.35 9.14 21.51
C VAL A 69 -6.83 8.26 20.38
N LEU A 70 -7.37 7.05 20.21
CA LEU A 70 -6.89 6.11 19.19
C LEU A 70 -7.23 6.55 17.77
N GLU A 71 -8.45 7.05 17.53
CA GLU A 71 -8.87 7.65 16.25
C GLU A 71 -8.04 8.89 15.93
N SER A 72 -7.92 9.82 16.90
CA SER A 72 -7.14 11.06 16.73
C SER A 72 -5.66 10.80 16.47
N LYS A 73 -5.08 9.77 17.11
CA LYS A 73 -3.69 9.37 16.90
C LYS A 73 -3.49 8.48 15.68
N PHE A 74 -4.53 7.87 15.10
CA PHE A 74 -4.39 6.88 14.03
C PHE A 74 -3.62 7.43 12.82
N ASN A 75 -4.02 8.59 12.30
CA ASN A 75 -3.35 9.21 11.16
C ASN A 75 -1.90 9.59 11.45
N ASN A 76 -1.64 10.12 12.66
CA ASN A 76 -0.31 10.51 13.08
C ASN A 76 0.61 9.29 13.24
N VAL A 77 0.12 8.23 13.89
CA VAL A 77 0.89 6.99 14.10
C VAL A 77 1.07 6.25 12.78
N MET A 78 0.04 6.16 11.93
CA MET A 78 0.16 5.61 10.57
C MET A 78 1.26 6.33 9.79
N THR A 79 1.26 7.66 9.81
CA THR A 79 2.26 8.46 9.10
C THR A 79 3.66 8.19 9.63
N LEU A 80 3.86 8.14 10.95
CA LEU A 80 5.15 7.79 11.54
C LEU A 80 5.59 6.37 11.18
N CYS A 81 4.69 5.39 11.31
CA CYS A 81 4.90 4.00 10.94
C CYS A 81 5.13 3.79 9.44
N ALA A 82 4.72 4.73 8.59
CA ALA A 82 5.00 4.70 7.16
C ALA A 82 6.33 5.38 6.82
N MET A 83 6.50 6.63 7.24
CA MET A 83 7.62 7.48 6.81
C MET A 83 8.95 7.06 7.44
N VAL A 84 8.96 6.64 8.72
CA VAL A 84 10.20 6.23 9.40
C VAL A 84 10.79 4.96 8.77
N PRO A 85 10.03 3.86 8.59
CA PRO A 85 10.57 2.68 7.92
C PRO A 85 10.90 2.95 6.45
N LEU A 86 10.07 3.73 5.74
CA LEU A 86 10.34 4.09 4.35
C LEU A 86 11.71 4.79 4.23
N LEU A 87 11.99 5.78 5.08
CA LEU A 87 13.27 6.49 5.10
C LEU A 87 14.44 5.56 5.43
N ILE A 88 14.34 4.81 6.54
CA ILE A 88 15.40 3.90 7.00
C ILE A 88 15.73 2.87 5.92
N PHE A 89 14.70 2.20 5.38
CA PHE A 89 14.92 1.16 4.37
C PHE A 89 15.34 1.74 3.03
N THR A 90 14.96 2.97 2.66
CA THR A 90 15.48 3.63 1.45
C THR A 90 16.98 3.91 1.59
N CYS A 91 17.41 4.40 2.75
CA CYS A 91 18.84 4.59 3.05
C CYS A 91 19.61 3.26 3.07
N LEU A 92 19.08 2.24 3.76
CA LEU A 92 19.67 0.91 3.84
C LEU A 92 19.67 0.19 2.48
N ASN A 93 18.73 0.49 1.59
CA ASN A 93 18.66 -0.11 0.27
C ASN A 93 19.92 0.16 -0.56
N SER A 94 20.62 1.28 -0.27
CA SER A 94 21.93 1.58 -0.86
C SER A 94 23.00 0.54 -0.49
N PHE A 95 22.96 -0.01 0.72
CA PHE A 95 23.85 -1.10 1.14
C PHE A 95 23.33 -2.48 0.72
N ILE A 96 22.01 -2.69 0.82
CA ILE A 96 21.36 -3.97 0.49
C ILE A 96 21.52 -4.28 -1.00
N HIS A 97 21.53 -3.27 -1.89
CA HIS A 97 21.69 -3.49 -3.33
C HIS A 97 23.00 -4.18 -3.69
N GLN A 98 24.05 -4.04 -2.88
CA GLN A 98 25.35 -4.67 -3.14
C GLN A 98 25.36 -6.14 -2.73
N ARG A 99 24.53 -6.51 -1.76
CA ARG A 99 24.50 -7.86 -1.17
C ARG A 99 23.44 -8.76 -1.78
N ILE A 100 22.30 -8.22 -2.21
CA ILE A 100 21.16 -9.01 -2.69
C ILE A 100 20.89 -8.72 -4.18
N PRO A 101 20.83 -9.76 -5.05
CA PRO A 101 20.57 -9.55 -6.47
C PRO A 101 19.16 -8.97 -6.71
N GLN A 102 19.06 -8.04 -7.66
CA GLN A 102 17.78 -7.39 -8.05
C GLN A 102 16.68 -8.40 -8.41
N LYS A 103 17.08 -9.53 -9.03
CA LYS A 103 16.19 -10.65 -9.43
C LYS A 103 15.45 -11.29 -8.26
N LEU A 104 15.99 -11.21 -7.03
CA LEU A 104 15.33 -11.71 -5.83
C LEU A 104 14.61 -10.58 -5.09
N ARG A 105 15.21 -9.39 -5.07
CA ARG A 105 14.74 -8.23 -4.31
C ARG A 105 13.37 -7.71 -4.78
N ILE A 106 13.17 -7.57 -6.10
CA ILE A 106 11.91 -7.08 -6.68
C ILE A 106 10.74 -8.05 -6.44
N PRO A 107 10.79 -9.31 -6.92
CA PRO A 107 9.67 -10.24 -6.74
C PRO A 107 9.48 -10.65 -5.28
N GLY A 108 10.56 -10.72 -4.48
CA GLY A 108 10.47 -10.97 -3.05
C GLY A 108 9.70 -9.86 -2.31
N SER A 109 10.01 -8.59 -2.60
CA SER A 109 9.32 -7.46 -1.97
C SER A 109 7.84 -7.40 -2.38
N LEU A 110 7.54 -7.61 -3.68
CA LEU A 110 6.16 -7.71 -4.17
C LEU A 110 5.40 -8.86 -3.49
N SER A 111 6.04 -10.02 -3.30
CA SER A 111 5.42 -11.19 -2.66
C SER A 111 5.10 -10.93 -1.18
N VAL A 112 5.99 -10.27 -0.45
CA VAL A 112 5.71 -9.90 0.95
C VAL A 112 4.57 -8.88 1.04
N ILE A 113 4.59 -7.84 0.18
CA ILE A 113 3.49 -6.85 0.14
C ILE A 113 2.16 -7.55 -0.19
N LEU A 114 2.14 -8.47 -1.15
CA LEU A 114 0.94 -9.27 -1.48
C LEU A 114 0.40 -10.01 -0.26
N VAL A 115 1.26 -10.74 0.46
CA VAL A 115 0.84 -11.49 1.66
C VAL A 115 0.28 -10.56 2.73
N VAL A 116 0.90 -9.41 2.97
CA VAL A 116 0.41 -8.44 3.97
C VAL A 116 -0.94 -7.85 3.55
N PHE A 117 -1.17 -7.61 2.25
CA PHE A 117 -2.46 -7.14 1.75
C PHE A 117 -3.55 -8.22 1.79
N LEU A 118 -3.21 -9.48 1.51
CA LEU A 118 -4.12 -10.61 1.68
C LEU A 118 -4.54 -10.78 3.14
N ILE A 119 -3.58 -10.73 4.07
CA ILE A 119 -3.86 -10.72 5.52
C ILE A 119 -4.76 -9.55 5.87
N THR A 120 -4.53 -8.37 5.29
CA THR A 120 -5.37 -7.18 5.52
C THR A 120 -6.79 -7.37 5.00
N ALA A 121 -6.97 -7.97 3.82
CA ALA A 121 -8.29 -8.29 3.26
C ALA A 121 -9.06 -9.29 4.14
N VAL A 122 -8.38 -10.32 4.67
CA VAL A 122 -8.98 -11.27 5.62
C VAL A 122 -9.36 -10.56 6.92
N LEU A 123 -8.48 -9.69 7.43
CA LEU A 123 -8.71 -8.91 8.66
C LEU A 123 -9.96 -8.02 8.58
N VAL A 124 -10.36 -7.62 7.37
CA VAL A 124 -11.62 -6.87 7.17
C VAL A 124 -12.85 -7.68 7.58
N LYS A 125 -12.80 -9.00 7.50
CA LYS A 125 -13.92 -9.89 7.85
C LYS A 125 -13.83 -10.46 9.27
N VAL A 126 -12.66 -10.40 9.92
CA VAL A 126 -12.43 -10.99 11.24
C VAL A 126 -12.67 -9.96 12.35
N GLU A 127 -13.70 -10.16 13.16
CA GLU A 127 -13.97 -9.34 14.34
C GLU A 127 -12.81 -9.44 15.35
N MET A 128 -12.27 -8.30 15.75
CA MET A 128 -11.16 -8.19 16.71
C MET A 128 -11.36 -6.96 17.57
N GLU A 129 -10.83 -6.99 18.79
CA GLU A 129 -10.85 -5.81 19.65
C GLU A 129 -10.04 -4.63 19.06
N PRO A 130 -10.39 -3.38 19.41
CA PRO A 130 -9.77 -2.18 18.83
C PRO A 130 -8.25 -2.08 19.04
N LEU A 131 -7.75 -2.42 20.23
CA LEU A 131 -6.32 -2.35 20.56
C LEU A 131 -5.46 -3.34 19.76
N PRO A 132 -5.75 -4.66 19.74
CA PRO A 132 -5.00 -5.59 18.90
C PRO A 132 -5.17 -5.25 17.41
N PHE A 133 -6.36 -4.84 16.96
CA PHE A 133 -6.56 -4.40 15.57
C PHE A 133 -5.65 -3.22 15.21
N PHE A 134 -5.55 -2.22 16.08
CA PHE A 134 -4.64 -1.08 15.91
C PHE A 134 -3.18 -1.52 15.81
N ALA A 135 -2.71 -2.31 16.79
CA ALA A 135 -1.32 -2.76 16.84
C ALA A 135 -0.95 -3.61 15.60
N PHE A 136 -1.78 -4.59 15.23
CA PHE A 136 -1.57 -5.39 14.03
C PHE A 136 -1.58 -4.53 12.77
N THR A 137 -2.45 -3.53 12.68
CA THR A 137 -2.49 -2.61 11.53
C THR A 137 -1.21 -1.79 11.42
N MET A 138 -0.68 -1.27 12.52
CA MET A 138 0.58 -0.52 12.53
C MET A 138 1.80 -1.37 12.17
N ILE A 139 1.88 -2.61 12.68
CA ILE A 139 2.94 -3.56 12.30
C ILE A 139 2.92 -3.82 10.79
N LYS A 140 1.73 -4.03 10.21
CA LYS A 140 1.59 -4.21 8.76
C LYS A 140 2.01 -2.97 7.97
N ILE A 141 1.67 -1.76 8.42
CA ILE A 141 2.08 -0.51 7.78
C ILE A 141 3.62 -0.41 7.74
N ILE A 142 4.29 -0.75 8.85
CA ILE A 142 5.75 -0.80 8.92
C ILE A 142 6.30 -1.77 7.88
N CYS A 143 5.77 -3.00 7.83
CA CYS A 143 6.19 -4.00 6.85
C CYS A 143 5.99 -3.52 5.40
N ILE A 144 4.81 -2.98 5.07
CA ILE A 144 4.48 -2.49 3.72
C ILE A 144 5.49 -1.42 3.30
N ASN A 145 5.78 -0.44 4.17
CA ASN A 145 6.68 0.66 3.83
C ASN A 145 8.16 0.23 3.77
N SER A 146 8.59 -0.72 4.61
CA SER A 146 9.93 -1.30 4.53
C SER A 146 10.18 -2.02 3.20
N PHE A 147 9.28 -2.94 2.81
CA PHE A 147 9.41 -3.65 1.54
C PHE A 147 9.07 -2.76 0.34
N GLY A 148 8.21 -1.76 0.53
CA GLY A 148 7.93 -0.71 -0.45
C GLY A 148 9.17 0.12 -0.80
N ALA A 149 9.94 0.55 0.22
CA ALA A 149 11.22 1.24 0.01
C ALA A 149 12.21 0.38 -0.78
N ILE A 150 12.35 -0.90 -0.40
CA ILE A 150 13.22 -1.85 -1.10
C ILE A 150 12.76 -1.99 -2.56
N LEU A 151 11.47 -2.22 -2.80
CA LEU A 151 10.88 -2.39 -4.14
C LEU A 151 11.10 -1.14 -5.01
N GLN A 152 10.75 0.03 -4.50
CA GLN A 152 10.84 1.29 -5.24
C GLN A 152 12.30 1.64 -5.56
N GLY A 153 13.20 1.55 -4.59
CA GLY A 153 14.63 1.76 -4.84
C GLY A 153 15.24 0.71 -5.76
N SER A 154 14.71 -0.52 -5.78
CA SER A 154 15.12 -1.54 -6.76
C SER A 154 14.69 -1.23 -8.17
N LEU A 155 13.45 -0.78 -8.32
CA LEU A 155 12.85 -0.45 -9.61
C LEU A 155 13.55 0.74 -10.26
N PHE A 156 13.77 1.82 -9.50
CA PHE A 156 14.54 2.95 -10.01
C PHE A 156 16.02 2.62 -10.22
N GLY A 157 16.60 1.75 -9.39
CA GLY A 157 17.95 1.23 -9.63
C GLY A 157 18.07 0.42 -10.93
N LEU A 158 17.05 -0.38 -11.27
CA LEU A 158 16.97 -1.12 -12.53
C LEU A 158 16.74 -0.19 -13.73
N ALA A 159 15.82 0.77 -13.61
CA ALA A 159 15.56 1.75 -14.66
C ALA A 159 16.77 2.65 -14.93
N GLY A 160 17.57 2.95 -13.91
CA GLY A 160 18.82 3.71 -14.07
C GLY A 160 19.92 2.99 -14.86
N MET A 161 19.81 1.66 -15.04
CA MET A 161 20.70 0.89 -15.92
C MET A 161 20.23 0.87 -17.39
N LEU A 162 19.01 1.33 -17.65
CA LEU A 162 18.40 1.41 -18.96
C LEU A 162 18.39 2.87 -19.45
N PRO A 163 18.11 3.13 -20.75
CA PRO A 163 17.91 4.48 -21.24
C PRO A 163 16.91 5.27 -20.38
N ALA A 164 17.14 6.57 -20.17
CA ALA A 164 16.32 7.42 -19.29
C ALA A 164 14.80 7.36 -19.58
N SER A 165 14.41 6.99 -20.81
CA SER A 165 13.02 6.76 -21.20
C SER A 165 12.31 5.64 -20.43
N TYR A 166 13.00 4.77 -19.70
CA TYR A 166 12.43 3.67 -18.91
C TYR A 166 12.11 4.03 -17.45
N THR A 167 12.50 5.23 -16.99
CA THR A 167 12.07 5.77 -15.68
C THR A 167 10.68 6.39 -15.76
N THR A 168 10.35 7.03 -16.89
CA THR A 168 9.06 7.66 -17.17
C THR A 168 7.84 6.73 -17.01
N PRO A 169 7.85 5.47 -17.50
CA PRO A 169 6.74 4.54 -17.33
C PRO A 169 6.50 4.20 -15.86
N ILE A 170 7.55 4.03 -15.06
CA ILE A 170 7.42 3.76 -13.61
C ILE A 170 6.68 4.92 -12.94
N MET A 171 7.14 6.15 -13.18
CA MET A 171 6.51 7.36 -12.60
C MET A 171 5.08 7.56 -13.12
N SER A 172 4.83 7.25 -14.39
CA SER A 172 3.49 7.31 -14.99
C SER A 172 2.54 6.30 -14.34
N GLY A 173 2.98 5.05 -14.13
CA GLY A 173 2.20 4.03 -13.44
C GLY A 173 1.90 4.41 -11.99
N GLN A 174 2.87 5.03 -11.30
CA GLN A 174 2.69 5.62 -9.97
C GLN A 174 1.65 6.76 -9.95
N GLY A 175 1.66 7.62 -10.95
CA GLY A 175 0.63 8.63 -11.14
C GLY A 175 -0.76 8.01 -11.33
N LEU A 176 -0.87 7.01 -12.22
CA LEU A 176 -2.13 6.30 -12.46
C LEU A 176 -2.65 5.60 -11.19
N ALA A 177 -1.76 5.06 -10.35
CA ALA A 177 -2.14 4.48 -9.07
C ALA A 177 -2.88 5.49 -8.17
N GLY A 178 -2.44 6.76 -8.16
CA GLY A 178 -3.11 7.83 -7.43
C GLY A 178 -4.47 8.17 -8.02
N THR A 179 -4.54 8.32 -9.35
CA THR A 179 -5.79 8.59 -10.07
C THR A 179 -6.81 7.47 -9.84
N PHE A 180 -6.39 6.21 -9.91
CA PHE A 180 -7.27 5.06 -9.72
C PHE A 180 -7.76 4.96 -8.27
N ALA A 181 -6.92 5.29 -7.29
CA ALA A 181 -7.31 5.36 -5.89
C ALA A 181 -8.37 6.46 -5.64
N ALA A 182 -8.14 7.65 -6.17
CA ALA A 182 -9.10 8.76 -6.08
C ALA A 182 -10.43 8.43 -6.78
N PHE A 183 -10.38 7.85 -7.97
CA PHE A 183 -11.57 7.40 -8.69
C PHE A 183 -12.36 6.36 -7.89
N SER A 184 -11.68 5.36 -7.35
CA SER A 184 -12.32 4.32 -6.53
C SER A 184 -12.96 4.89 -5.27
N MET A 185 -12.32 5.89 -4.63
CA MET A 185 -12.88 6.62 -3.49
C MET A 185 -14.19 7.33 -3.85
N ILE A 186 -14.22 8.04 -4.99
CA ILE A 186 -15.42 8.72 -5.49
C ILE A 186 -16.52 7.69 -5.77
N CYS A 187 -16.21 6.58 -6.43
CA CYS A 187 -17.17 5.51 -6.71
C CYS A 187 -17.75 4.90 -5.42
N ALA A 188 -16.93 4.68 -4.39
CA ALA A 188 -17.41 4.15 -3.12
C ALA A 188 -18.35 5.12 -2.39
N LEU A 189 -18.03 6.42 -2.40
CA LEU A 189 -18.89 7.47 -1.85
C LEU A 189 -20.21 7.57 -2.65
N ALA A 190 -20.14 7.55 -3.98
CA ALA A 190 -21.31 7.65 -4.86
C ALA A 190 -22.24 6.43 -4.76
N SER A 191 -21.66 5.24 -4.54
CA SER A 191 -22.43 4.00 -4.40
C SER A 191 -23.10 3.86 -3.02
N GLY A 192 -22.74 4.69 -2.04
CA GLY A 192 -23.23 4.56 -0.66
C GLY A 192 -22.85 3.23 0.00
N SER A 193 -21.81 2.55 -0.50
CA SER A 193 -21.41 1.22 -0.05
C SER A 193 -20.84 1.28 1.37
N GLU A 194 -21.11 0.24 2.16
CA GLU A 194 -20.53 0.10 3.50
C GLU A 194 -19.00 0.22 3.46
N LEU A 195 -18.43 0.92 4.44
CA LEU A 195 -16.97 1.13 4.56
C LEU A 195 -16.20 -0.19 4.53
N GLN A 196 -16.75 -1.24 5.13
CA GLN A 196 -16.16 -2.58 5.15
C GLN A 196 -16.12 -3.22 3.76
N ALA A 197 -17.23 -3.16 3.01
CA ALA A 197 -17.30 -3.71 1.65
C ALA A 197 -16.38 -2.96 0.69
N SER A 198 -16.34 -1.63 0.80
CA SER A 198 -15.46 -0.77 0.01
C SER A 198 -13.98 -1.05 0.30
N ALA A 199 -13.59 -1.13 1.58
CA ALA A 199 -12.22 -1.45 1.98
C ALA A 199 -11.78 -2.84 1.51
N PHE A 200 -12.67 -3.84 1.61
CA PHE A 200 -12.40 -5.17 1.07
C PHE A 200 -12.14 -5.13 -0.44
N GLY A 201 -12.97 -4.41 -1.21
CA GLY A 201 -12.77 -4.20 -2.64
C GLY A 201 -11.43 -3.56 -2.97
N TYR A 202 -11.01 -2.54 -2.21
CA TYR A 202 -9.71 -1.89 -2.38
C TYR A 202 -8.54 -2.88 -2.17
N PHE A 203 -8.57 -3.67 -1.10
CA PHE A 203 -7.48 -4.61 -0.80
C PHE A 203 -7.41 -5.77 -1.79
N ILE A 204 -8.54 -6.30 -2.25
CA ILE A 204 -8.56 -7.32 -3.31
C ILE A 204 -8.02 -6.76 -4.62
N THR A 205 -8.43 -5.55 -4.98
CA THR A 205 -7.94 -4.90 -6.20
C THR A 205 -6.43 -4.65 -6.13
N ALA A 206 -5.92 -4.23 -4.96
CA ALA A 206 -4.47 -4.14 -4.73
C ALA A 206 -3.77 -5.49 -4.92
N CYS A 207 -4.33 -6.58 -4.40
CA CYS A 207 -3.75 -7.93 -4.57
C CYS A 207 -3.68 -8.34 -6.05
N VAL A 208 -4.73 -8.08 -6.84
CA VAL A 208 -4.76 -8.37 -8.27
C VAL A 208 -3.69 -7.57 -9.01
N VAL A 209 -3.53 -6.29 -8.70
CA VAL A 209 -2.50 -5.45 -9.33
C VAL A 209 -1.08 -5.90 -8.94
N ILE A 210 -0.85 -6.30 -7.69
CA ILE A 210 0.45 -6.83 -7.26
C ILE A 210 0.75 -8.16 -7.97
N LEU A 211 -0.24 -9.06 -8.09
CA LEU A 211 -0.09 -10.31 -8.85
C LEU A 211 0.26 -10.04 -10.31
N LEU A 212 -0.44 -9.09 -10.94
CA LEU A 212 -0.13 -8.66 -12.30
C LEU A 212 1.32 -8.14 -12.39
N ALA A 213 1.76 -7.31 -11.45
CA ALA A 213 3.13 -6.81 -11.39
C ALA A 213 4.18 -7.92 -11.23
N ILE A 214 3.90 -8.95 -10.43
CA ILE A 214 4.78 -10.12 -10.27
C ILE A 214 4.88 -10.88 -11.61
N VAL A 215 3.74 -11.17 -12.25
CA VAL A 215 3.71 -11.88 -13.54
C VAL A 215 4.45 -11.06 -14.62
N SER A 216 4.21 -9.75 -14.69
CA SER A 216 4.91 -8.85 -15.60
C SER A 216 6.43 -8.84 -15.36
N TYR A 217 6.88 -8.87 -14.10
CA TYR A 217 8.30 -8.96 -13.77
C TYR A 217 8.94 -10.26 -14.29
N PHE A 218 8.26 -11.40 -14.11
CA PHE A 218 8.77 -12.69 -14.61
C PHE A 218 8.72 -12.82 -16.13
N ALA A 219 7.89 -12.03 -16.81
CA ALA A 219 7.87 -11.96 -18.27
C ALA A 219 9.07 -11.17 -18.83
N LEU A 220 9.63 -10.23 -18.05
CA LEU A 220 10.72 -9.34 -18.50
C LEU A 220 11.95 -10.07 -19.06
N PRO A 221 12.50 -11.14 -18.44
CA PRO A 221 13.66 -11.86 -18.97
C PRO A 221 13.40 -12.62 -20.27
N LYS A 222 12.13 -12.84 -20.66
CA LYS A 222 11.76 -13.51 -21.91
C LYS A 222 11.68 -12.53 -23.09
N MET A 223 11.75 -11.22 -22.83
CA MET A 223 11.58 -10.16 -23.83
C MET A 223 12.86 -9.35 -24.10
N VAL A 224 13.93 -9.57 -23.33
CA VAL A 224 15.26 -8.97 -23.48
C VAL A 224 16.22 -9.97 -24.08
#